data_AF-A0A4Q4WFS0-F1
#
_entry.id   AF-A0A4Q4WFS0-F1
#
_cell.length_a   1.000
_cell.length_b   1.000
_cell.length_c   1.000
_cell.angle_alpha   90.00
_cell.angle_beta   90.00
_cell.angle_gamma   90.00
#
_symmetry.space_group_name_H-M   'P 1'
#
loop_
_entity.id
_entity.type
_entity.pdbx_description
1 polymer ?
#
loop_
_entity_poly.entity_id
_entity_poly.type
_entity_poly.pdbx_seq_one_letter_code
_entity_poly.pdbx_strand_id
1 'polypeptide(L)'
;MDFRLHHRLSSSTPWSRVAALADWVGSSAFGDSGWLRTAAKVKRTTNKLYWDGPAGAFRSNLSPTPRAGIYTQNGNSLAVLFEIIGPSSSRAQDISSLTQNWTPIGTASPELPGEIRHSSRLIRSSWGWYPNNENDTQRTTIEGYIVNGTFGYRWDYGYNGDFSYTSHEQSWATGSGTALMGHVLGWSRGARRFDLATCTPVRGLDEFSGSQPNWAGYPPVGG
;
A
#
# COMPACT_ATOMS: atom_id res chain seq x y z
N MET A 1 34.38 -29.03 -10.55
CA MET A 1 33.02 -28.72 -11.04
C MET A 1 32.64 -27.38 -10.42
N ASP A 2 32.75 -26.34 -11.23
CA ASP A 2 32.57 -24.93 -10.87
C ASP A 2 31.07 -24.59 -10.99
N PHE A 3 30.38 -24.43 -9.87
CA PHE A 3 28.99 -23.93 -9.86
C PHE A 3 29.00 -22.41 -9.70
N ARG A 4 29.10 -21.72 -10.84
CA ARG A 4 28.84 -20.28 -10.91
C ARG A 4 27.34 -20.01 -10.77
N LEU A 5 26.90 -19.66 -9.57
CA LEU A 5 25.63 -18.99 -9.34
C LEU A 5 25.73 -17.50 -9.72
N HIS A 6 25.63 -17.21 -11.02
CA HIS A 6 25.30 -15.86 -11.49
C HIS A 6 23.79 -15.77 -11.71
N HIS A 7 23.07 -15.27 -10.71
CA HIS A 7 22.06 -14.21 -10.89
C HIS A 7 21.54 -13.83 -9.51
N ARG A 8 22.22 -12.85 -8.92
CA ARG A 8 21.83 -12.17 -7.70
C ARG A 8 20.54 -11.39 -7.99
N LEU A 9 19.37 -12.00 -7.78
CA LEU A 9 18.09 -11.29 -7.69
C LEU A 9 18.00 -10.58 -6.32
N SER A 10 18.88 -9.59 -6.07
CA SER A 10 18.83 -8.80 -4.82
C SER A 10 18.22 -7.41 -4.99
N SER A 11 17.38 -7.20 -6.02
CA SER A 11 16.69 -5.91 -6.20
C SER A 11 15.41 -6.07 -7.02
N SER A 12 14.44 -6.83 -6.51
CA SER A 12 13.09 -6.80 -7.08
C SER A 12 12.39 -5.51 -6.65
N THR A 13 12.75 -4.40 -7.29
CA THR A 13 11.93 -3.19 -7.21
C THR A 13 10.55 -3.52 -7.81
N PRO A 14 9.43 -2.99 -7.29
CA PRO A 14 8.10 -3.36 -7.76
C PRO A 14 7.87 -3.15 -9.26
N TRP A 15 8.67 -2.29 -9.89
CA TRP A 15 8.74 -2.06 -11.33
C TRP A 15 9.04 -3.30 -12.18
N SER A 16 9.71 -4.31 -11.62
CA SER A 16 10.15 -5.49 -12.36
C SER A 16 9.13 -6.62 -12.36
N ARG A 17 7.90 -6.43 -11.85
CA ARG A 17 6.92 -7.52 -11.72
C ARG A 17 6.41 -8.04 -13.07
N VAL A 18 6.27 -7.18 -14.09
CA VAL A 18 5.88 -7.60 -15.44
C VAL A 18 7.04 -8.30 -16.16
N ALA A 19 8.27 -7.82 -15.96
CA ALA A 19 9.50 -8.48 -16.41
C ALA A 19 9.63 -9.88 -15.79
N ALA A 20 9.46 -9.98 -14.47
CA ALA A 20 9.44 -11.26 -13.76
C ALA A 20 8.31 -12.20 -14.18
N LEU A 21 7.16 -11.65 -14.63
CA LEU A 21 6.07 -12.45 -15.20
C LEU A 21 6.42 -12.94 -16.60
N ALA A 22 7.02 -12.10 -17.45
CA ALA A 22 7.48 -12.47 -18.79
C ALA A 22 8.52 -13.61 -18.74
N ASP A 23 9.45 -13.52 -17.78
CA ASP A 23 10.35 -14.60 -17.39
C ASP A 23 9.61 -15.88 -17.02
N TRP A 24 8.56 -15.76 -16.19
CA TRP A 24 7.83 -16.91 -15.66
C TRP A 24 7.05 -17.65 -16.74
N VAL A 25 6.49 -16.94 -17.70
CA VAL A 25 5.72 -17.52 -18.83
C VAL A 25 6.61 -17.87 -20.04
N GLY A 26 7.94 -17.72 -19.92
CA GLY A 26 8.90 -18.04 -20.98
C GLY A 26 8.77 -17.18 -22.24
N SER A 27 8.22 -15.97 -22.13
CA SER A 27 7.95 -15.11 -23.29
C SER A 27 9.10 -14.15 -23.58
N SER A 28 9.73 -14.33 -24.75
CA SER A 28 10.75 -13.40 -25.27
C SER A 28 10.17 -12.16 -25.95
N ALA A 29 8.87 -12.19 -26.31
CA ALA A 29 8.16 -11.09 -26.96
C ALA A 29 8.06 -9.82 -26.07
N PHE A 30 8.25 -9.99 -24.77
CA PHE A 30 8.20 -8.94 -23.76
C PHE A 30 9.52 -8.78 -22.99
N GLY A 31 10.65 -9.10 -23.64
CA GLY A 31 11.96 -9.21 -22.98
C GLY A 31 12.27 -8.08 -21.99
N ASP A 32 12.82 -8.47 -20.83
CA ASP A 32 13.13 -7.65 -19.64
C ASP A 32 13.60 -6.22 -19.93
N SER A 33 14.43 -6.05 -20.97
CA SER A 33 15.03 -4.77 -21.30
C SER A 33 14.01 -3.68 -21.68
N GLY A 34 12.88 -4.03 -22.30
CA GLY A 34 11.84 -3.08 -22.71
C GLY A 34 11.08 -2.50 -21.51
N TRP A 35 10.57 -3.37 -20.64
CA TRP A 35 9.82 -2.96 -19.45
C TRP A 35 10.69 -2.25 -18.42
N LEU A 36 11.93 -2.72 -18.23
CA LEU A 36 12.88 -2.03 -17.35
C LEU A 36 13.24 -0.64 -17.88
N ARG A 37 13.41 -0.46 -19.19
CA ARG A 37 13.60 0.87 -19.80
C ARG A 37 12.38 1.76 -19.59
N THR A 38 11.17 1.24 -19.81
CA THR A 38 9.92 1.98 -19.60
C THR A 38 9.77 2.39 -18.14
N ALA A 39 9.97 1.48 -17.19
CA ALA A 39 9.93 1.77 -15.77
C ALA A 39 10.95 2.84 -15.37
N ALA A 40 12.18 2.74 -15.87
CA ALA A 40 13.21 3.76 -15.62
C ALA A 40 12.79 5.13 -16.18
N LYS A 41 12.13 5.16 -17.36
CA LYS A 41 11.57 6.39 -17.93
C LYS A 41 10.45 6.95 -17.07
N VAL A 42 9.50 6.12 -16.62
CA VAL A 42 8.40 6.53 -15.73
C VAL A 42 8.98 7.11 -14.43
N LYS A 43 9.89 6.40 -13.75
CA LYS A 43 10.54 6.88 -12.52
C LYS A 43 11.21 8.25 -12.71
N ARG A 44 11.96 8.44 -13.80
CA ARG A 44 12.60 9.74 -14.11
C ARG A 44 11.56 10.83 -14.36
N THR A 45 10.56 10.56 -15.19
CA THR A 45 9.52 11.53 -15.55
C THR A 45 8.69 11.94 -14.33
N THR A 46 8.28 10.98 -13.48
CA THR A 46 7.54 11.25 -12.25
C THR A 46 8.35 12.15 -11.32
N ASN A 47 9.63 11.82 -11.06
CA ASN A 47 10.51 12.67 -10.25
C ASN A 47 10.70 14.06 -10.84
N LYS A 48 10.78 14.18 -12.17
CA LYS A 48 10.99 15.46 -12.84
C LYS A 48 9.76 16.37 -12.80
N LEU A 49 8.58 15.80 -13.04
CA LEU A 49 7.37 16.60 -13.28
C LEU A 49 6.53 16.81 -12.03
N TYR A 50 6.47 15.82 -11.12
CA TYR A 50 5.49 15.82 -10.03
C TYR A 50 6.10 16.15 -8.67
N TRP A 51 7.41 16.02 -8.49
CA TRP A 51 8.05 16.35 -7.22
C TRP A 51 8.03 17.87 -6.98
N ASP A 52 7.43 18.28 -5.87
CA ASP A 52 7.43 19.65 -5.38
C ASP A 52 8.41 19.73 -4.19
N GLY A 53 9.56 20.37 -4.42
CA GLY A 53 10.61 20.50 -3.41
C GLY A 53 10.16 21.24 -2.15
N PRO A 54 9.60 22.46 -2.28
CA PRO A 54 9.05 23.20 -1.14
C PRO A 54 7.99 22.45 -0.34
N ALA A 55 7.10 21.69 -0.99
CA ALA A 55 6.09 20.90 -0.28
C ALA A 55 6.63 19.56 0.26
N GLY A 56 7.82 19.12 -0.18
CA GLY A 56 8.39 17.84 0.23
C GLY A 56 7.59 16.63 -0.26
N ALA A 57 6.83 16.76 -1.34
CA ALA A 57 5.87 15.75 -1.77
C ALA A 57 5.58 15.78 -3.29
N PHE A 58 5.03 14.69 -3.80
CA PHE A 58 4.53 14.57 -5.15
C PHE A 58 3.12 15.16 -5.27
N ARG A 59 2.95 16.05 -6.25
CA ARG A 59 1.64 16.55 -6.68
C ARG A 59 0.78 15.42 -7.24
N SER A 60 -0.53 15.50 -7.03
CA SER A 60 -1.48 14.51 -7.56
C SER A 60 -1.68 14.58 -9.08
N ASN A 61 -1.66 15.80 -9.62
CA ASN A 61 -1.84 16.08 -11.04
C ASN A 61 -1.11 17.37 -11.41
N LEU A 62 -0.86 17.57 -12.70
CA LEU A 62 -0.20 18.75 -13.24
C LEU A 62 -1.17 19.72 -13.90
N SER A 63 -2.44 19.32 -14.02
CA SER A 63 -3.45 20.10 -14.72
C SER A 63 -3.93 21.21 -13.81
N PRO A 64 -4.14 22.46 -14.30
CA PRO A 64 -4.63 23.57 -13.49
C PRO A 64 -6.13 23.40 -13.18
N THR A 65 -6.43 22.37 -12.40
CA THR A 65 -7.75 22.11 -11.81
C THR A 65 -7.77 22.69 -10.39
N PRO A 66 -8.95 22.87 -9.78
CA PRO A 66 -9.03 23.18 -8.35
C PRO A 66 -8.32 22.17 -7.44
N ARG A 67 -7.98 20.98 -7.96
CA ARG A 67 -7.22 19.92 -7.27
C ARG A 67 -5.73 19.87 -7.66
N ALA A 68 -5.23 20.83 -8.44
CA ALA A 68 -3.85 20.86 -8.97
C ALA A 68 -2.75 20.91 -7.89
N GLY A 69 -3.07 21.34 -6.67
CA GLY A 69 -2.13 21.50 -5.57
C GLY A 69 -2.22 20.44 -4.48
N ILE A 70 -2.98 19.36 -4.68
CA ILE A 70 -3.17 18.35 -3.63
C ILE A 70 -2.00 17.35 -3.63
N TYR A 71 -1.45 17.11 -2.45
CA TYR A 71 -0.47 16.06 -2.17
C TYR A 71 -1.18 14.87 -1.54
N THR A 72 -1.46 13.83 -2.35
CA THR A 72 -2.27 12.70 -1.87
C THR A 72 -1.45 11.82 -0.93
N GLN A 73 -2.08 11.29 0.11
CA GLN A 73 -1.42 10.33 1.00
C GLN A 73 -1.09 9.04 0.24
N ASN A 74 -2.02 8.56 -0.59
CA ASN A 74 -1.86 7.33 -1.37
C ASN A 74 -0.74 7.46 -2.41
N GLY A 75 -0.71 8.53 -3.18
CA GLY A 75 0.30 8.72 -4.23
C GLY A 75 1.71 8.82 -3.67
N ASN A 76 1.86 9.54 -2.55
CA ASN A 76 3.16 9.73 -1.91
C ASN A 76 3.64 8.47 -1.19
N SER A 77 2.77 7.74 -0.48
CA SER A 77 3.13 6.43 0.10
C SER A 77 3.49 5.40 -0.97
N LEU A 78 2.77 5.38 -2.10
CA LEU A 78 3.12 4.53 -3.24
C LEU A 78 4.43 4.93 -3.91
N ALA A 79 4.78 6.22 -3.94
CA ALA A 79 6.08 6.67 -4.45
C ALA A 79 7.26 6.12 -3.62
N VAL A 80 7.09 5.95 -2.32
CA VAL A 80 8.06 5.28 -1.45
C VAL A 80 8.02 3.77 -1.66
N LEU A 81 6.83 3.15 -1.62
CA LEU A 81 6.65 1.70 -1.74
C LEU A 81 7.20 1.15 -3.06
N PHE A 82 6.92 1.86 -4.16
CA PHE A 82 7.41 1.51 -5.48
C PHE A 82 8.81 2.06 -5.75
N GLU A 83 9.48 2.68 -4.79
CA GLU A 83 10.82 3.23 -4.97
C GLU A 83 10.94 4.22 -6.14
N ILE A 84 9.90 5.04 -6.40
CA ILE A 84 10.07 6.26 -7.21
C ILE A 84 11.15 7.12 -6.58
N ILE A 85 11.16 7.19 -5.25
CA ILE A 85 12.24 7.69 -4.41
C ILE A 85 12.75 6.58 -3.49
N GLY A 86 14.01 6.62 -3.09
CA GLY A 86 14.56 5.60 -2.18
C GLY A 86 13.90 5.67 -0.79
N PRO A 87 13.54 4.55 -0.16
CA PRO A 87 12.85 4.54 1.14
C PRO A 87 13.68 5.14 2.29
N SER A 88 15.01 5.16 2.16
CA SER A 88 15.94 5.80 3.11
C SER A 88 16.40 7.19 2.67
N SER A 89 15.83 7.76 1.61
CA SER A 89 16.21 9.09 1.13
C SER A 89 15.60 10.20 1.99
N SER A 90 16.22 11.39 2.00
CA SER A 90 15.65 12.58 2.63
C SER A 90 14.25 12.89 2.10
N ARG A 91 14.00 12.70 0.81
CA ARG A 91 12.67 12.86 0.21
C ARG A 91 11.60 11.93 0.81
N ALA A 92 11.99 10.72 1.20
CA ALA A 92 11.06 9.79 1.86
C ALA A 92 10.75 10.26 3.30
N GLN A 93 11.71 10.93 3.95
CA GLN A 93 11.48 11.62 5.22
C GLN A 93 10.58 12.85 5.02
N ASP A 94 10.77 13.63 3.96
CA ASP A 94 9.92 14.79 3.66
C ASP A 94 8.45 14.38 3.48
N ILE A 95 8.18 13.26 2.79
CA ILE A 95 6.83 12.70 2.64
C ILE A 95 6.17 12.37 3.99
N SER A 96 6.96 12.10 5.05
CA SER A 96 6.41 11.85 6.39
C SER A 96 5.70 13.07 6.99
N SER A 97 5.92 14.28 6.46
CA SER A 97 5.14 15.48 6.82
C SER A 97 3.63 15.31 6.59
N LEU A 98 3.21 14.40 5.69
CA LEU A 98 1.80 14.05 5.49
C LEU A 98 1.14 13.43 6.74
N THR A 99 1.92 13.07 7.76
CA THR A 99 1.41 12.72 9.09
C THR A 99 0.66 13.85 9.79
N GLN A 100 0.84 15.10 9.36
CA GLN A 100 0.04 16.23 9.84
C GLN A 100 -1.47 16.08 9.58
N ASN A 101 -1.86 15.22 8.63
CA ASN A 101 -3.26 14.93 8.33
C ASN A 101 -3.86 13.85 9.25
N TRP A 102 -3.11 13.36 10.24
CA TRP A 102 -3.57 12.33 11.15
C TRP A 102 -4.51 12.91 12.21
N THR A 103 -5.65 12.26 12.40
CA THR A 103 -6.65 12.58 13.41
C THR A 103 -6.74 11.44 14.44
N PRO A 104 -7.43 11.64 15.57
CA PRO A 104 -7.64 10.57 16.55
C PRO A 104 -8.33 9.33 15.98
N ILE A 105 -9.10 9.49 14.90
CA ILE A 105 -9.90 8.41 14.29
C ILE A 105 -9.33 7.90 12.96
N GLY A 106 -8.14 8.35 12.52
CA GLY A 106 -7.52 7.90 11.26
C GLY A 106 -6.92 9.05 10.46
N THR A 107 -6.54 8.82 9.19
CA THR A 107 -5.91 9.89 8.40
C THR A 107 -6.93 10.63 7.54
N ALA A 108 -7.05 11.95 7.72
CA ALA A 108 -7.89 12.78 6.87
C ALA A 108 -7.28 12.85 5.46
N SER A 109 -8.07 12.52 4.44
CA SER A 109 -7.61 12.36 3.06
C SER A 109 -7.58 13.70 2.33
N PRO A 110 -6.41 14.24 1.92
CA PRO A 110 -6.38 15.46 1.09
C PRO A 110 -7.08 15.27 -0.26
N GLU A 111 -7.01 14.06 -0.83
CA GLU A 111 -7.64 13.75 -2.11
C GLU A 111 -9.14 13.44 -2.05
N LEU A 112 -9.67 13.25 -0.84
CA LEU A 112 -11.10 13.06 -0.58
C LEU A 112 -11.48 13.91 0.64
N PRO A 113 -11.68 15.22 0.47
CA PRO A 113 -11.96 16.12 1.58
C PRO A 113 -13.12 15.62 2.43
N GLY A 114 -12.93 15.60 3.75
CA GLY A 114 -13.93 15.11 4.70
C GLY A 114 -13.87 13.61 4.98
N GLU A 115 -13.15 12.82 4.18
CA GLU A 115 -13.04 11.37 4.36
C GLU A 115 -11.84 10.97 5.24
N ILE A 116 -12.03 9.92 6.04
CA ILE A 116 -10.94 9.22 6.73
C ILE A 116 -10.48 8.04 5.88
N ARG A 117 -9.16 7.92 5.73
CA ARG A 117 -8.54 6.70 5.20
C ARG A 117 -8.08 5.78 6.32
N HIS A 118 -8.33 4.50 6.08
CA HIS A 118 -7.71 3.39 6.78
C HIS A 118 -6.19 3.41 6.54
N SER A 119 -5.39 3.52 7.60
CA SER A 119 -3.92 3.60 7.51
C SER A 119 -3.26 2.62 8.46
N SER A 120 -2.50 1.65 7.93
CA SER A 120 -1.88 0.58 8.73
C SER A 120 -0.90 1.08 9.80
N ARG A 121 -0.39 2.30 9.65
CA ARG A 121 0.46 2.94 10.67
C ARG A 121 -0.34 3.54 11.83
N LEU A 122 -1.66 3.59 11.68
CA LEU A 122 -2.66 4.04 12.64
C LEU A 122 -3.67 2.92 12.97
N ILE A 123 -3.21 1.66 13.04
CA ILE A 123 -4.09 0.52 13.39
C ILE A 123 -4.93 0.82 14.63
N ARG A 124 -4.33 1.43 15.67
CA ARG A 124 -5.06 1.80 16.89
C ARG A 124 -6.07 2.93 16.69
N SER A 125 -5.80 3.91 15.82
CA SER A 125 -6.67 5.07 15.63
C SER A 125 -7.82 4.80 14.67
N SER A 126 -7.64 4.02 13.61
CA SER A 126 -8.75 3.67 12.72
C SER A 126 -9.38 2.33 13.12
N TRP A 127 -8.63 1.22 13.04
CA TRP A 127 -9.14 -0.11 13.38
C TRP A 127 -9.38 -0.36 14.87
N GLY A 128 -8.85 0.48 15.75
CA GLY A 128 -9.21 0.46 17.18
C GLY A 128 -10.40 1.35 17.52
N TRP A 129 -10.74 2.31 16.65
CA TRP A 129 -11.81 3.27 16.92
C TRP A 129 -13.15 2.81 16.37
N TYR A 130 -13.24 2.50 15.07
CA TYR A 130 -14.53 2.24 14.43
C TYR A 130 -15.29 1.04 15.02
N PRO A 131 -14.64 -0.05 15.52
CA PRO A 131 -15.38 -1.13 16.17
C PRO A 131 -16.09 -0.70 17.46
N ASN A 132 -15.69 0.42 18.05
CA ASN A 132 -16.36 0.98 19.23
C ASN A 132 -17.42 2.04 18.86
N ASN A 133 -17.64 2.29 17.57
CA ASN A 133 -18.71 3.16 17.10
C ASN A 133 -20.06 2.45 17.25
N GLU A 134 -21.10 3.18 17.67
CA GLU A 134 -22.46 2.65 17.85
C GLU A 134 -23.07 2.06 16.56
N ASN A 135 -22.60 2.52 15.40
CA ASN A 135 -23.09 2.07 14.10
C ASN A 135 -22.31 0.86 13.56
N ASP A 136 -21.24 0.39 14.22
CA ASP A 136 -20.44 -0.72 13.71
C ASP A 136 -21.00 -2.10 14.06
N THR A 137 -20.68 -3.10 13.23
CA THR A 137 -21.08 -4.50 13.47
C THR A 137 -20.19 -5.21 14.48
N GLN A 138 -19.04 -4.62 14.83
CA GLN A 138 -17.98 -5.16 15.69
C GLN A 138 -17.34 -6.45 15.18
N ARG A 139 -17.68 -6.88 13.97
CA ARG A 139 -17.29 -8.20 13.43
C ARG A 139 -16.71 -8.13 12.04
N THR A 140 -16.90 -7.03 11.34
CA THR A 140 -16.47 -6.83 9.96
C THR A 140 -15.76 -5.48 9.82
N THR A 141 -15.29 -5.18 8.61
CA THR A 141 -14.58 -3.92 8.33
C THR A 141 -15.48 -2.96 7.56
N ILE A 142 -15.72 -1.77 8.09
CA ILE A 142 -16.48 -0.70 7.43
C ILE A 142 -15.75 -0.18 6.18
N GLU A 143 -16.49 0.15 5.14
CA GLU A 143 -15.99 0.73 3.87
C GLU A 143 -15.17 1.99 4.10
N GLY A 144 -15.67 2.87 4.97
CA GLY A 144 -15.00 4.09 5.37
C GLY A 144 -15.93 4.94 6.24
N TYR A 145 -15.43 6.07 6.71
CA TYR A 145 -16.18 7.04 7.48
C TYR A 145 -15.56 8.42 7.29
N ILE A 146 -16.32 9.46 7.64
CA ILE A 146 -15.87 10.85 7.50
C ILE A 146 -15.24 11.37 8.80
N VAL A 147 -14.58 12.52 8.72
CA VAL A 147 -13.76 13.11 9.81
C VAL A 147 -14.52 13.39 11.11
N ASN A 148 -15.86 13.50 11.05
CA ASN A 148 -16.71 13.67 12.23
C ASN A 148 -17.15 12.32 12.86
N GLY A 149 -16.74 11.18 12.29
CA GLY A 149 -17.07 9.84 12.76
C GLY A 149 -18.33 9.23 12.18
N THR A 150 -19.09 9.92 11.33
CA THR A 150 -20.26 9.36 10.65
C THR A 150 -19.83 8.34 9.59
N PHE A 151 -20.56 7.23 9.51
CA PHE A 151 -20.36 6.19 8.49
C PHE A 151 -21.01 6.61 7.17
N GLY A 152 -20.43 7.64 6.56
CA GLY A 152 -20.93 8.28 5.35
C GLY A 152 -19.88 8.34 4.26
N TYR A 153 -19.10 7.28 4.07
CA TYR A 153 -18.04 7.31 3.06
C TYR A 153 -18.63 7.58 1.68
N ARG A 154 -18.13 8.60 0.97
CA ARG A 154 -18.56 8.99 -0.38
C ARG A 154 -20.05 9.32 -0.50
N TRP A 155 -20.74 9.60 0.59
CA TRP A 155 -22.18 9.85 0.58
C TRP A 155 -22.59 10.92 -0.46
N ASP A 156 -21.82 12.00 -0.57
CA ASP A 156 -22.06 13.16 -1.44
C ASP A 156 -21.57 13.01 -2.89
N TYR A 157 -20.68 12.06 -3.16
CA TYR A 157 -20.03 11.88 -4.45
C TYR A 157 -20.37 10.55 -5.13
N GLY A 158 -20.79 9.55 -4.36
CA GLY A 158 -21.06 8.17 -4.81
C GLY A 158 -22.44 7.64 -4.45
N TYR A 159 -23.11 8.22 -3.46
CA TYR A 159 -24.38 7.68 -2.92
C TYR A 159 -25.51 8.71 -2.85
N ASN A 160 -25.50 9.72 -3.73
CA ASN A 160 -26.60 10.68 -3.90
C ASN A 160 -27.05 11.40 -2.60
N GLY A 161 -26.11 11.70 -1.72
CA GLY A 161 -26.39 12.34 -0.44
C GLY A 161 -26.95 11.40 0.63
N ASP A 162 -26.86 10.08 0.43
CA ASP A 162 -27.41 9.07 1.35
C ASP A 162 -26.30 8.33 2.10
N PHE A 163 -26.37 8.36 3.43
CA PHE A 163 -25.44 7.67 4.31
C PHE A 163 -25.68 6.15 4.40
N SER A 164 -26.87 5.67 4.03
CA SER A 164 -27.28 4.26 4.20
C SER A 164 -26.55 3.27 3.27
N TYR A 165 -25.86 3.77 2.25
CA TYR A 165 -25.15 2.94 1.28
C TYR A 165 -23.71 2.58 1.69
N THR A 166 -23.19 3.13 2.78
CA THR A 166 -21.86 2.78 3.28
C THR A 166 -21.84 1.30 3.68
N SER A 167 -20.98 0.49 3.06
CA SER A 167 -20.92 -0.95 3.35
C SER A 167 -20.25 -1.23 4.70
N HIS A 168 -20.91 -2.01 5.56
CA HIS A 168 -20.35 -2.49 6.83
C HIS A 168 -19.49 -3.75 6.67
N GLU A 169 -19.34 -4.28 5.45
CA GLU A 169 -18.56 -5.49 5.17
C GLU A 169 -17.69 -5.30 3.93
N GLN A 170 -16.66 -4.48 4.04
CA GLN A 170 -15.84 -4.09 2.91
C GLN A 170 -14.39 -4.58 3.02
N SER A 171 -14.04 -5.56 2.18
CA SER A 171 -12.74 -6.23 2.20
C SER A 171 -11.54 -5.31 1.93
N TRP A 172 -11.72 -4.17 1.25
CA TRP A 172 -10.60 -3.24 1.00
C TRP A 172 -10.05 -2.58 2.28
N ALA A 173 -10.80 -2.65 3.38
CA ALA A 173 -10.47 -2.08 4.66
C ALA A 173 -9.76 -3.11 5.55
N THR A 174 -9.37 -4.27 5.01
CA THR A 174 -8.63 -5.32 5.73
C THR A 174 -7.12 -5.11 5.72
N GLY A 175 -6.64 -3.94 5.27
CA GLY A 175 -5.21 -3.63 5.14
C GLY A 175 -4.39 -3.77 6.44
N SER A 176 -5.03 -3.63 7.62
CA SER A 176 -4.39 -3.88 8.92
C SER A 176 -3.89 -5.31 9.08
N GLY A 177 -4.64 -6.31 8.60
CA GLY A 177 -4.23 -7.71 8.65
C GLY A 177 -2.93 -7.95 7.89
N THR A 178 -2.85 -7.44 6.66
CA THR A 178 -1.63 -7.51 5.83
C THR A 178 -0.46 -6.79 6.49
N ALA A 179 -0.70 -5.66 7.16
CA ALA A 179 0.34 -4.92 7.84
C ALA A 179 0.85 -5.63 9.11
N LEU A 180 -0.04 -6.24 9.90
CA LEU A 180 0.34 -7.05 11.05
C LEU A 180 1.19 -8.25 10.60
N MET A 181 0.81 -8.92 9.52
CA MET A 181 1.59 -10.02 8.95
C MET A 181 2.96 -9.56 8.43
N GLY A 182 3.01 -8.49 7.63
CA GLY A 182 4.26 -8.05 7.00
C GLY A 182 5.21 -7.29 7.92
N HIS A 183 4.67 -6.45 8.80
CA HIS A 183 5.46 -5.48 9.57
C HIS A 183 5.54 -5.77 11.07
N VAL A 184 4.59 -6.50 11.66
CA VAL A 184 4.69 -6.91 13.08
C VAL A 184 5.31 -8.31 13.17
N LEU A 185 4.67 -9.28 12.52
CA LEU A 185 5.20 -10.63 12.36
C LEU A 185 6.48 -10.64 11.49
N GLY A 186 6.73 -9.59 10.72
CA GLY A 186 7.97 -9.43 9.97
C GLY A 186 8.10 -10.40 8.80
N TRP A 187 6.96 -10.87 8.29
CA TRP A 187 6.95 -11.91 7.29
C TRP A 187 7.09 -11.33 5.89
N SER A 188 8.12 -11.80 5.18
CA SER A 188 8.28 -11.56 3.75
C SER A 188 8.35 -12.86 2.95
N ARG A 189 7.85 -12.82 1.71
CA ARG A 189 8.00 -13.93 0.76
C ARG A 189 9.44 -13.96 0.24
N GLY A 190 10.14 -15.07 0.42
CA GLY A 190 11.36 -15.41 -0.32
C GLY A 190 11.08 -15.67 -1.79
N ALA A 191 12.12 -15.60 -2.63
CA ALA A 191 12.01 -15.68 -4.09
C ALA A 191 11.38 -17.01 -4.57
N ARG A 192 10.64 -16.91 -5.69
CA ARG A 192 9.99 -17.95 -6.52
C ARG A 192 9.75 -19.30 -5.81
N ARG A 193 8.47 -19.58 -5.54
CA ARG A 193 7.91 -20.67 -4.70
C ARG A 193 7.92 -20.35 -3.21
N PHE A 194 7.01 -20.97 -2.47
CA PHE A 194 6.80 -20.84 -1.01
C PHE A 194 8.00 -21.37 -0.19
N ASP A 195 9.21 -21.38 -0.75
CA ASP A 195 10.33 -22.17 -0.24
C ASP A 195 11.12 -21.48 0.88
N LEU A 196 10.87 -20.19 1.17
CA LEU A 196 11.35 -19.58 2.41
C LEU A 196 10.52 -18.34 2.79
N ALA A 197 9.82 -18.41 3.92
CA ALA A 197 9.35 -17.21 4.62
C ALA A 197 10.47 -16.74 5.55
N THR A 198 10.88 -15.48 5.43
CA THR A 198 11.71 -14.85 6.47
C THR A 198 10.80 -14.15 7.46
N CYS A 199 11.04 -14.37 8.76
CA CYS A 199 10.32 -13.76 9.88
C CYS A 199 11.30 -12.84 10.62
N THR A 200 11.07 -11.53 10.54
CA THR A 200 11.89 -10.52 11.21
C THR A 200 11.02 -9.59 12.04
N PRO A 201 10.62 -10.01 13.25
CA PRO A 201 9.69 -9.25 14.07
C PRO A 201 10.15 -7.82 14.38
N VAL A 202 9.23 -6.87 14.36
CA VAL A 202 9.49 -5.47 14.74
C VAL A 202 8.99 -5.23 16.17
N ARG A 203 9.83 -4.61 17.02
CA ARG A 203 9.58 -4.45 18.47
C ARG A 203 8.43 -3.48 18.76
N GLY A 204 7.69 -3.71 19.85
CA GLY A 204 6.66 -2.80 20.38
C GLY A 204 5.39 -3.47 20.92
N LEU A 205 5.32 -4.80 20.91
CA LEU A 205 4.26 -5.60 21.53
C LEU A 205 4.89 -6.60 22.51
N ASP A 206 4.20 -6.85 23.62
CA ASP A 206 4.68 -7.79 24.65
C ASP A 206 4.65 -9.24 24.12
N GLU A 207 3.64 -9.59 23.31
CA GLU A 207 3.49 -10.89 22.66
C GLU A 207 2.79 -10.77 21.29
N PHE A 208 3.09 -11.67 20.35
CA PHE A 208 2.36 -11.87 19.10
C PHE A 208 2.55 -13.31 18.58
N SER A 209 1.53 -13.87 17.92
CA SER A 209 1.59 -15.19 17.27
C SER A 209 0.84 -15.17 15.94
N GLY A 210 1.28 -15.95 14.95
CA GLY A 210 0.60 -16.08 13.66
C GLY A 210 1.04 -17.34 12.91
N SER A 211 0.18 -17.82 12.01
CA SER A 211 0.41 -19.01 11.19
C SER A 211 0.02 -18.76 9.74
N GLN A 212 0.78 -19.29 8.77
CA GLN A 212 0.32 -19.43 7.38
C GLN A 212 0.37 -20.90 6.98
N PRO A 213 -0.68 -21.42 6.32
CA PRO A 213 -0.58 -22.73 5.67
C PRO A 213 0.54 -22.73 4.62
N ASN A 214 1.39 -23.76 4.65
CA ASN A 214 2.33 -24.04 3.58
C ASN A 214 1.64 -24.91 2.52
N TRP A 215 1.31 -24.34 1.37
CA TRP A 215 0.60 -25.04 0.30
C TRP A 215 1.53 -25.87 -0.61
N ALA A 216 2.83 -25.95 -0.31
CA ALA A 216 3.80 -26.71 -1.10
C ALA A 216 3.53 -28.23 -1.18
N GLY A 217 2.60 -28.77 -0.38
CA GLY A 217 2.25 -30.19 -0.34
C GLY A 217 0.93 -30.58 -1.02
N TYR A 218 0.17 -29.64 -1.60
CA TYR A 218 -1.08 -29.99 -2.28
C TYR A 218 -0.81 -30.42 -3.72
N PRO A 219 -1.27 -31.62 -4.15
CA PRO A 219 -1.21 -32.00 -5.55
C PRO A 219 -2.00 -31.00 -6.39
N PRO A 220 -1.56 -30.68 -7.63
CA PRO A 220 -2.31 -29.82 -8.51
C PRO A 220 -3.71 -30.40 -8.72
N VAL A 221 -4.73 -29.59 -8.46
CA VAL A 221 -6.13 -29.96 -8.73
C VAL A 221 -6.36 -29.72 -10.22
N GLY A 222 -6.34 -30.79 -11.02
CA GLY A 222 -6.68 -30.75 -12.44
C GLY A 222 -5.86 -31.76 -13.26
N GLY A 223 -6.53 -32.84 -13.68
CA GLY A 223 -6.11 -33.70 -14.78
C GLY A 223 -6.75 -33.26 -16.10
#